data_AF-A0A7J8WYP1-F1
#
_entry.id   AF-A0A7J8WYP1-F1
#
_cell.length_a   1.000
_cell.length_b   1.000
_cell.length_c   1.000
_cell.angle_alpha   90.00
_cell.angle_beta   90.00
_cell.angle_gamma   90.00
#
_symmetry.space_group_name_H-M   'P 1'
#
loop_
_entity.id
_entity.type
_entity.pdbx_description
1 polymer ?
#
loop_
_entity_poly.entity_id
_entity_poly.type
_entity_poly.pdbx_seq_one_letter_code
_entity_poly.pdbx_strand_id
1 'polypeptide(L)'
;MCRSQSNIAFYPRYVGCSFREQFVLWGKELRVVEADPFKAIVLPVSGNSVGIELRKQDVSWKEFLSIASQRPRSNHYSPVYRPIDSTINILFSSGTTGEPKAIPWTQLSPIRCSADGWAHNDIRAGDVYCWPTNLGWAMGPVVLFTCFLNGATLALYHGSPLGRGFGKFIQ
;
A
#
# COMPACT_ATOMS: atom_id res chain seq x y z
N MET A 1 33.50 1.83 -5.97
CA MET A 1 32.52 0.73 -5.89
C MET A 1 31.15 1.35 -5.62
N CYS A 2 30.45 1.77 -6.68
CA CYS A 2 29.23 2.59 -6.60
C CYS A 2 28.01 1.66 -6.69
N ARG A 3 27.30 1.41 -5.58
CA ARG A 3 26.02 0.69 -5.62
C ARG A 3 24.90 1.69 -5.88
N SER A 4 24.28 1.54 -7.06
CA SER A 4 23.03 2.19 -7.47
C SER A 4 21.97 2.11 -6.37
N GLN A 5 21.61 3.24 -5.77
CA GLN A 5 20.41 3.37 -4.95
C GLN A 5 19.23 3.62 -5.88
N SER A 6 18.35 2.63 -6.00
CA SER A 6 17.11 2.74 -6.78
C SER A 6 16.10 3.58 -6.00
N ASN A 7 16.15 4.91 -6.16
CA ASN A 7 15.10 5.78 -5.66
C ASN A 7 13.84 5.57 -6.52
N ILE A 8 12.74 5.14 -5.91
CA ILE A 8 11.45 4.96 -6.59
C ILE A 8 10.62 6.22 -6.35
N ALA A 9 10.46 7.05 -7.38
CA ALA A 9 9.52 8.16 -7.40
C ALA A 9 8.23 7.71 -8.12
N PHE A 10 7.08 7.80 -7.44
CA PHE A 10 5.78 7.53 -8.05
C PHE A 10 5.18 8.83 -8.58
N TYR A 11 5.28 9.03 -9.89
CA TYR A 11 4.72 10.21 -10.55
C TYR A 11 3.19 10.13 -10.70
N PRO A 12 2.44 11.21 -10.44
CA PRO A 12 1.02 11.26 -10.69
C PRO A 12 0.75 11.33 -12.20
N ARG A 13 0.52 10.19 -12.83
CA ARG A 13 -0.20 10.11 -14.12
C ARG A 13 -1.49 9.36 -13.87
N TYR A 14 -2.58 10.10 -13.59
CA TYR A 14 -3.96 9.61 -13.43
C TYR A 14 -4.08 8.08 -13.35
N VAL A 15 -3.72 7.53 -12.19
CA VAL A 15 -4.04 6.14 -11.86
C VAL A 15 -5.01 6.19 -10.71
N GLY A 16 -6.29 6.30 -11.04
CA GLY A 16 -7.35 5.80 -10.18
C GLY A 16 -7.27 4.28 -10.14
N CYS A 17 -6.17 3.73 -9.61
CA CYS A 17 -6.08 2.30 -9.34
C CYS A 17 -6.85 2.09 -8.05
N SER A 18 -8.02 1.46 -8.14
CA SER A 18 -8.56 0.77 -6.97
C SER A 18 -7.52 -0.29 -6.60
N PHE A 19 -6.70 -0.01 -5.59
CA PHE A 19 -5.86 -1.02 -4.95
C PHE A 19 -6.82 -2.00 -4.26
N ARG A 20 -7.28 -3.01 -4.99
CA ARG A 20 -7.88 -4.22 -4.43
C ARG A 20 -6.76 -5.17 -4.05
N GLU A 21 -5.91 -4.73 -3.12
CA GLU A 21 -4.85 -5.53 -2.57
C GLU A 21 -5.00 -5.47 -1.06
N GLN A 22 -5.58 -6.53 -0.49
CA GLN A 22 -5.60 -6.74 0.94
C GLN A 22 -4.16 -6.98 1.40
N PHE A 23 -3.49 -5.91 1.85
CA PHE A 23 -2.24 -6.03 2.59
C PHE A 23 -2.56 -6.64 3.96
N VAL A 24 -2.52 -7.97 4.05
CA VAL A 24 -2.56 -8.66 5.34
C VAL A 24 -1.16 -8.58 5.94
N LEU A 25 -0.85 -7.42 6.53
CA LEU A 25 0.32 -7.24 7.38
C LEU A 25 -0.12 -7.44 8.83
N TRP A 26 -0.06 -8.68 9.31
CA TRP A 26 0.30 -9.00 10.70
C TRP A 26 0.41 -10.52 10.89
N GLY A 27 1.43 -10.96 11.62
CA GLY A 27 1.93 -12.33 11.73
C GLY A 27 1.02 -13.35 12.42
N LYS A 28 -0.16 -13.63 11.86
CA LYS A 28 -0.90 -14.87 12.13
C LYS A 28 -1.49 -15.40 10.82
N GLU A 29 -0.81 -16.39 10.27
CA GLU A 29 -1.08 -17.07 8.99
C GLU A 29 -2.50 -17.64 8.82
N LEU A 30 -3.25 -17.81 9.92
CA LEU A 30 -4.49 -18.58 9.94
C LEU A 30 -5.74 -17.86 9.38
N ARG A 31 -5.82 -16.53 9.41
CA ARG A 31 -7.10 -15.83 9.09
C ARG A 31 -7.33 -15.57 7.60
N VAL A 32 -6.30 -15.65 6.76
CA VAL A 32 -6.45 -15.47 5.30
C VAL A 32 -7.25 -16.64 4.70
N VAL A 33 -7.09 -17.84 5.27
CA VAL A 33 -7.80 -19.04 4.84
C VAL A 33 -9.32 -18.93 5.08
N GLU A 34 -9.73 -18.22 6.11
CA GLU A 34 -11.16 -18.03 6.45
C GLU A 34 -11.83 -16.86 5.71
N ALA A 35 -11.07 -16.03 4.98
CA ALA A 35 -11.57 -14.83 4.32
C ALA A 35 -12.26 -15.14 2.98
N ASP A 36 -13.56 -15.44 2.99
CA ASP A 36 -14.38 -15.72 1.80
C ASP A 36 -15.13 -14.45 1.33
N PRO A 37 -15.37 -14.17 0.02
CA PRO A 37 -15.12 -14.97 -1.19
C PRO A 37 -13.98 -14.49 -2.10
N PHE A 38 -13.09 -13.62 -1.60
CA PHE A 38 -12.10 -12.97 -2.47
C PHE A 38 -10.81 -13.77 -2.60
N LYS A 39 -10.29 -13.81 -3.84
CA LYS A 39 -8.92 -14.26 -4.13
C LYS A 39 -7.92 -13.37 -3.43
N ALA A 40 -7.03 -13.96 -2.65
CA ALA A 40 -5.88 -13.29 -2.05
C ALA A 40 -4.61 -13.51 -2.89
N ILE A 41 -3.78 -12.48 -2.96
CA ILE A 41 -2.40 -12.58 -3.44
C ILE A 41 -1.51 -12.58 -2.20
N VAL A 42 -0.79 -13.66 -1.97
CA VAL A 42 -0.05 -13.86 -0.71
C VAL A 42 1.44 -13.59 -0.89
N LEU A 43 1.96 -12.64 -0.10
CA LEU A 43 3.37 -12.26 -0.12
C LEU A 43 4.11 -12.96 1.03
N PRO A 44 5.25 -13.62 0.78
CA PRO A 44 6.07 -14.18 1.85
C PRO A 44 6.75 -13.06 2.65
N VAL A 45 6.83 -13.22 3.98
CA VAL A 45 7.57 -12.31 4.86
C VAL A 45 9.07 -12.34 4.57
N SER A 46 9.58 -13.48 4.11
CA SER A 46 10.99 -13.70 3.80
C SER A 46 11.14 -14.76 2.72
N GLY A 47 12.09 -14.56 1.79
CA GLY A 47 12.32 -15.50 0.69
C GLY A 47 11.25 -15.47 -0.40
N ASN A 48 11.17 -16.56 -1.18
CA ASN A 48 10.30 -16.65 -2.37
C ASN A 48 9.14 -17.64 -2.23
N SER A 49 9.07 -18.37 -1.11
CA SER A 49 8.08 -19.42 -0.88
C SER A 49 7.16 -19.03 0.27
N VAL A 50 5.87 -19.27 0.09
CA VAL A 50 4.88 -19.14 1.16
C VAL A 50 4.97 -20.39 2.05
N GLY A 51 5.07 -20.22 3.37
CA GLY A 51 5.23 -21.32 4.34
C GLY A 51 3.95 -22.06 4.70
N ILE A 52 2.84 -21.75 4.03
CA ILE A 52 1.50 -22.29 4.29
C ILE A 52 0.86 -22.83 3.03
N GLU A 53 -0.05 -23.79 3.18
CA GLU A 53 -0.90 -24.26 2.09
C GLU A 53 -1.95 -23.19 1.75
N LEU A 54 -1.93 -22.72 0.50
CA LEU A 54 -2.87 -21.72 0.00
C LEU A 54 -4.19 -22.36 -0.39
N ARG A 55 -5.29 -21.59 -0.31
CA ARG A 55 -6.57 -22.02 -0.86
C ARG A 55 -6.49 -22.14 -2.37
N LYS A 56 -7.35 -22.98 -2.96
CA LYS A 56 -7.39 -23.23 -4.42
C LYS A 56 -7.51 -21.95 -5.26
N GLN A 57 -8.19 -20.91 -4.76
CA GLN A 57 -8.36 -19.65 -5.47
C GLN A 57 -7.23 -18.64 -5.25
N ASP A 58 -6.46 -18.77 -4.17
CA ASP A 58 -5.40 -17.83 -3.81
C ASP A 58 -4.13 -18.13 -4.60
N VAL A 59 -3.30 -17.11 -4.80
CA VAL A 59 -2.04 -17.25 -5.55
C VAL A 59 -0.88 -16.65 -4.77
N SER A 60 0.29 -17.26 -4.90
CA SER A 60 1.52 -16.67 -4.36
C SER A 60 1.89 -15.40 -5.14
N TRP A 61 2.63 -14.49 -4.51
CA TRP A 61 3.18 -13.31 -5.18
C TRP A 61 3.98 -13.67 -6.44
N LYS A 62 4.78 -14.74 -6.38
CA LYS A 62 5.58 -15.22 -7.50
C LYS A 62 4.71 -15.67 -8.68
N GLU A 63 3.66 -16.43 -8.39
CA GLU A 63 2.71 -16.88 -9.39
C GLU A 63 1.93 -15.71 -10.00
N PHE A 64 1.45 -14.80 -9.16
CA PHE A 64 0.78 -13.58 -9.59
C PHE A 64 1.66 -12.77 -10.57
N LEU A 65 2.93 -12.56 -10.25
CA LEU A 65 3.87 -11.86 -11.13
C LEU A 65 4.12 -12.61 -12.45
N SER A 66 4.20 -13.95 -12.42
CA SER A 66 4.30 -14.77 -13.63
C SER A 66 3.11 -14.55 -14.56
N ILE A 67 1.89 -14.59 -14.01
CA ILE A 67 0.64 -14.34 -14.76
C ILE A 67 0.62 -12.90 -15.29
N ALA A 68 0.97 -11.92 -14.45
CA ALA A 68 0.95 -10.51 -14.81
C ALA A 68 1.96 -10.19 -15.92
N SER A 69 3.13 -10.84 -15.92
CA SER A 69 4.18 -10.63 -16.94
C SER A 69 3.77 -11.04 -18.36
N GLN A 70 2.81 -11.95 -18.47
CA GLN A 70 2.28 -12.44 -19.75
C GLN A 70 1.18 -11.54 -20.32
N ARG A 71 0.68 -10.59 -19.53
CA ARG A 71 -0.39 -9.69 -19.96
C ARG A 71 0.20 -8.39 -20.55
N PRO A 72 -0.37 -7.88 -21.66
CA PRO A 72 0.05 -6.59 -22.19
C PRO A 72 -0.23 -5.50 -21.16
N ARG A 73 0.77 -4.65 -20.91
CA ARG A 73 0.65 -3.51 -20.00
C ARG A 73 -0.16 -2.42 -20.68
N SER A 74 -1.41 -2.23 -20.25
CA SER A 74 -2.21 -1.10 -20.70
C SER A 74 -1.73 0.19 -20.03
N ASN A 75 -1.69 1.28 -20.79
CA ASN A 75 -1.50 2.64 -20.25
C ASN A 75 -2.82 3.25 -19.76
N HIS A 76 -3.94 2.54 -19.91
CA HIS A 76 -5.27 3.01 -19.55
C HIS A 76 -6.03 1.93 -18.79
N TYR A 77 -6.58 2.29 -17.62
CA TYR A 77 -7.43 1.45 -16.80
C TYR A 77 -8.74 2.18 -16.57
N SER A 78 -9.86 1.54 -16.89
CA SER A 78 -11.18 2.11 -16.64
C SER A 78 -11.50 2.04 -15.14
N PRO A 79 -11.95 3.14 -14.51
CA PRO A 79 -12.34 3.11 -13.11
C PRO A 79 -13.57 2.23 -12.90
N VAL A 80 -13.65 1.58 -11.74
CA VAL A 80 -14.81 0.79 -11.33
C VAL A 80 -15.49 1.50 -10.16
N TYR A 81 -16.74 1.90 -10.37
CA TYR A 81 -17.54 2.54 -9.32
C TYR A 81 -17.82 1.57 -8.17
N ARG A 82 -17.68 2.08 -6.94
CA ARG A 82 -17.98 1.36 -5.71
C ARG A 82 -18.72 2.27 -4.74
N PRO A 83 -19.66 1.74 -3.94
CA PRO A 83 -20.28 2.44 -2.83
C PRO A 83 -19.25 3.01 -1.84
N ILE A 84 -19.60 4.11 -1.16
CA ILE A 84 -18.69 4.82 -0.24
C ILE A 84 -18.28 3.97 0.99
N ASP A 85 -19.12 3.03 1.38
CA ASP A 85 -18.95 2.07 2.47
C ASP A 85 -18.15 0.82 2.06
N SER A 86 -17.81 0.67 0.78
CA SER A 86 -16.98 -0.45 0.31
C SER A 86 -15.59 -0.41 0.95
N THR A 87 -15.19 -1.50 1.60
CA THR A 87 -13.86 -1.65 2.21
C THR A 87 -12.76 -1.67 1.14
N ILE A 88 -11.70 -0.91 1.38
CA ILE A 88 -10.52 -0.80 0.50
C ILE A 88 -9.21 -1.24 1.17
N ASN A 89 -9.14 -1.16 2.50
CA ASN A 89 -7.95 -1.47 3.27
C ASN A 89 -8.38 -2.01 4.64
N ILE A 90 -7.58 -2.89 5.24
CA ILE A 90 -7.78 -3.38 6.60
C ILE A 90 -6.48 -3.14 7.35
N LEU A 91 -6.53 -2.30 8.37
CA LEU A 91 -5.41 -2.06 9.26
C LEU A 91 -5.56 -2.91 10.51
N PHE A 92 -4.45 -3.47 10.99
CA PHE A 92 -4.42 -4.19 12.25
C PHE A 92 -3.78 -3.33 13.34
N SER A 93 -4.44 -3.24 14.49
CA SER A 93 -3.90 -2.61 15.69
C SER A 93 -3.73 -3.64 16.80
N SER A 94 -2.72 -3.46 17.66
CA SER A 94 -2.57 -4.24 18.89
C SER A 94 -3.80 -4.07 19.78
N GLY A 95 -4.60 -5.12 19.95
CA GLY A 95 -5.71 -5.13 20.90
C GLY A 95 -5.20 -5.26 22.33
N THR A 96 -5.98 -4.74 23.30
CA THR A 96 -5.72 -4.94 24.74
C THR A 96 -5.91 -6.39 25.19
N THR A 97 -6.59 -7.21 24.39
CA THR A 97 -6.94 -8.60 24.66
C THR A 97 -6.01 -9.62 23.96
N GLY A 98 -4.86 -9.18 23.45
CA GLY A 98 -3.83 -10.03 22.81
C GLY A 98 -4.06 -10.33 21.33
N GLU A 99 -5.31 -10.41 20.87
CA GLU A 99 -5.61 -10.56 19.43
C GLU A 99 -5.61 -9.19 18.71
N PRO A 100 -4.99 -9.09 17.51
CA PRO A 100 -5.06 -7.88 16.69
C PRO A 100 -6.49 -7.53 16.31
N LYS A 101 -6.85 -6.26 16.45
CA LYS A 101 -8.15 -5.73 16.00
C LYS A 101 -8.03 -5.30 14.54
N ALA A 102 -8.91 -5.83 13.69
CA ALA A 102 -9.04 -5.42 12.30
C ALA A 102 -9.88 -4.13 12.22
N ILE A 103 -9.37 -3.12 11.53
CA ILE A 103 -9.99 -1.83 11.35
C ILE A 103 -10.20 -1.64 9.84
N PRO A 104 -11.41 -1.90 9.32
CA PRO A 104 -11.70 -1.72 7.90
C PRO A 104 -11.77 -0.22 7.58
N TRP A 105 -11.10 0.16 6.50
CA TRP A 105 -11.19 1.47 5.88
C TRP A 105 -12.02 1.37 4.62
N THR A 106 -12.87 2.37 4.40
CA THR A 106 -13.76 2.42 3.24
C THR A 106 -13.27 3.44 2.21
N GLN A 107 -14.01 3.59 1.11
CA GLN A 107 -13.74 4.63 0.10
C GLN A 107 -13.76 6.06 0.67
N LEU A 108 -14.33 6.28 1.86
CA LEU A 108 -14.32 7.58 2.53
C LEU A 108 -12.94 7.95 3.09
N SER A 109 -12.17 6.97 3.58
CA SER A 109 -10.90 7.23 4.27
C SER A 109 -9.89 7.97 3.38
N PRO A 110 -9.65 7.59 2.11
CA PRO A 110 -8.75 8.34 1.22
C PRO A 110 -9.16 9.80 1.02
N ILE A 111 -10.46 10.06 0.88
CA ILE A 111 -11.00 11.42 0.67
C ILE A 111 -10.68 12.29 1.88
N ARG A 112 -10.83 11.74 3.10
CA ARG A 112 -10.48 12.45 4.34
C ARG A 112 -8.98 12.67 4.46
N CYS A 113 -8.15 11.67 4.17
CA CYS A 113 -6.69 11.81 4.16
C CYS A 113 -6.24 12.91 3.17
N SER A 114 -6.84 12.97 1.98
CA SER A 114 -6.56 14.01 0.99
C SER A 114 -6.90 15.40 1.51
N ALA A 115 -8.10 15.56 2.08
CA ALA A 115 -8.55 16.83 2.66
C ALA A 115 -7.64 17.28 3.82
N ASP A 116 -7.27 16.35 4.71
CA ASP A 116 -6.39 16.66 5.85
C ASP A 116 -4.98 17.05 5.39
N GLY A 117 -4.45 16.36 4.38
CA GLY A 117 -3.15 16.70 3.81
C GLY A 117 -3.14 18.05 3.11
N TRP A 118 -4.21 18.36 2.38
CA TRP A 118 -4.37 19.66 1.72
C TRP A 118 -4.50 20.79 2.74
N ALA A 119 -5.35 20.61 3.76
CA ALA A 119 -5.67 21.66 4.73
C ALA A 119 -4.56 21.88 5.79
N HIS A 120 -3.94 20.81 6.29
CA HIS A 120 -3.00 20.91 7.42
C HIS A 120 -1.53 20.90 7.00
N ASN A 121 -1.21 20.32 5.84
CA ASN A 121 0.17 20.19 5.36
C ASN A 121 0.42 20.95 4.05
N ASP A 122 -0.58 21.68 3.57
CA ASP A 122 -0.54 22.45 2.31
C ASP A 122 -0.07 21.63 1.10
N ILE A 123 -0.41 20.34 1.05
CA ILE A 123 0.04 19.45 -0.03
C ILE A 123 -0.72 19.78 -1.31
N ARG A 124 -0.01 20.29 -2.31
CA ARG A 124 -0.55 20.71 -3.61
C ARG A 124 -0.13 19.77 -4.73
N ALA A 125 -0.80 19.93 -5.87
CA ALA A 125 -0.45 19.23 -7.09
C ALA A 125 0.97 19.63 -7.53
N GLY A 126 1.78 18.62 -7.87
CA GLY A 126 3.19 18.82 -8.26
C GLY A 126 4.20 18.75 -7.11
N ASP A 127 3.75 18.80 -5.85
CA ASP A 127 4.66 18.69 -4.71
C ASP A 127 5.30 17.30 -4.64
N VAL A 128 6.48 17.23 -4.01
CA VAL A 128 7.12 15.98 -3.61
C VAL A 128 7.04 15.88 -2.10
N TYR A 129 6.22 14.96 -1.61
CA TYR A 129 5.98 14.80 -0.19
C TYR A 129 6.71 13.57 0.36
N CYS A 130 7.46 13.78 1.44
CA CYS A 130 8.13 12.72 2.17
C CYS A 130 7.71 12.75 3.64
N TRP A 131 7.18 11.63 4.12
CA TRP A 131 6.94 11.40 5.53
C TRP A 131 7.56 10.06 5.92
N PRO A 132 8.58 10.03 6.79
CA PRO A 132 9.30 8.81 7.12
C PRO A 132 8.43 7.89 8.00
N THR A 133 7.69 6.99 7.37
CA THR A 133 6.85 5.98 8.03
C THR A 133 6.93 4.64 7.32
N ASN A 134 6.45 3.59 7.98
CA ASN A 134 6.27 2.27 7.38
C ASN A 134 4.88 2.21 6.73
N LEU A 135 4.79 1.66 5.51
CA LEU A 135 3.52 1.47 4.80
C LEU A 135 2.53 0.54 5.51
N GLY A 136 3.01 -0.32 6.43
CA GLY A 136 2.18 -1.19 7.25
C GLY A 136 1.56 -0.51 8.49
N TRP A 137 1.95 0.73 8.80
CA TRP A 137 1.35 1.49 9.90
C TRP A 137 0.22 2.36 9.36
N ALA A 138 -0.66 2.87 10.24
CA ALA A 138 -1.79 3.70 9.82
C ALA A 138 -1.38 4.90 8.96
N MET A 139 -0.24 5.53 9.26
CA MET A 139 0.28 6.64 8.46
C MET A 139 0.71 6.25 7.04
N GLY A 140 1.01 4.97 6.78
CA GLY A 140 1.37 4.48 5.45
C GLY A 140 0.29 4.74 4.40
N PRO A 141 -0.93 4.19 4.56
CA PRO A 141 -2.03 4.49 3.67
C PRO A 141 -2.45 5.97 3.68
N VAL A 142 -2.36 6.67 4.82
CA VAL A 142 -2.65 8.12 4.88
C VAL A 142 -1.79 8.88 3.88
N VAL A 143 -0.46 8.73 3.95
CA VAL A 143 0.46 9.49 3.10
C VAL A 143 0.30 9.12 1.62
N LEU A 144 -0.01 7.85 1.33
CA LEU A 144 -0.30 7.38 -0.02
C LEU A 144 -1.54 8.08 -0.60
N PHE A 145 -2.65 8.05 0.12
CA PHE A 145 -3.89 8.67 -0.33
C PHE A 145 -3.77 10.19 -0.43
N THR A 146 -3.15 10.81 0.58
CA THR A 146 -2.90 12.25 0.60
C THR A 146 -2.10 12.70 -0.62
N CYS A 147 -1.01 12.01 -0.97
CA CYS A 147 -0.18 12.43 -2.10
C CYS A 147 -0.95 12.27 -3.43
N PHE A 148 -1.45 11.06 -3.69
CA PHE A 148 -1.99 10.76 -5.02
C PHE A 148 -3.32 11.45 -5.32
N LEU A 149 -4.18 11.66 -4.31
CA LEU A 149 -5.44 12.38 -4.51
C LEU A 149 -5.25 13.90 -4.60
N ASN A 150 -4.22 14.47 -3.96
CA ASN A 150 -3.88 15.89 -4.14
C ASN A 150 -3.00 16.14 -5.38
N GLY A 151 -2.62 15.11 -6.15
CA GLY A 151 -1.76 15.25 -7.33
C GLY A 151 -0.28 15.49 -7.01
N ALA A 152 0.15 15.15 -5.80
CA ALA A 152 1.55 15.18 -5.37
C ALA A 152 2.25 13.84 -5.67
N THR A 153 3.58 13.87 -5.57
CA THR A 153 4.48 12.71 -5.69
C THR A 153 4.84 12.22 -4.29
N LEU A 154 4.67 10.93 -4.03
CA LEU A 154 5.13 10.30 -2.78
C LEU A 154 6.59 9.87 -2.91
N ALA A 155 7.45 10.41 -2.05
CA ALA A 155 8.85 10.03 -1.94
C ALA A 155 9.05 8.95 -0.88
N LEU A 156 9.43 7.74 -1.31
CA LEU A 156 9.68 6.59 -0.44
C LEU A 156 11.17 6.40 -0.17
N TYR A 157 11.55 6.42 1.10
CA TYR A 157 12.90 6.10 1.55
C TYR A 157 12.95 4.76 2.26
N HIS A 158 13.88 3.90 1.86
CA HIS A 158 14.14 2.63 2.53
C HIS A 158 15.36 2.75 3.45
N GLY A 159 15.11 2.84 4.76
CA GLY A 159 16.15 2.90 5.79
C GLY A 159 15.73 3.73 6.99
N SER A 160 16.67 3.95 7.91
CA SER A 160 16.42 4.81 9.08
C SER A 160 16.37 6.29 8.70
N PRO A 161 15.36 7.05 9.14
CA PRO A 161 15.27 8.49 8.91
C PRO A 161 16.27 9.30 9.74
N LEU A 162 16.92 8.69 10.74
CA LEU A 162 17.88 9.36 11.62
C LEU A 162 19.30 9.39 11.02
N GLY A 163 19.54 8.67 9.92
CA GLY A 163 20.85 8.57 9.30
C GLY A 163 21.12 9.66 8.26
N ARG A 164 22.40 9.90 7.97
CA ARG A 164 22.83 10.80 6.86
C ARG A 164 22.22 10.43 5.51
N GLY A 165 21.90 9.14 5.29
CA GLY A 165 21.27 8.67 4.06
C GLY A 165 19.91 9.32 3.81
N PHE A 166 19.11 9.50 4.87
CA PHE A 166 17.81 10.18 4.76
C PHE A 166 17.98 11.68 4.50
N GLY A 167 18.92 12.33 5.18
CA GLY A 167 19.24 13.74 4.92
C GLY A 167 19.63 14.02 3.47
N LYS A 168 20.36 13.09 2.82
CA LYS A 168 20.66 13.18 1.38
C LYS A 168 19.47 12.92 0.47
N PHE A 169 18.48 12.15 0.95
CA PHE A 169 17.30 11.80 0.18
C PHE A 169 16.29 12.95 0.10
N ILE A 170 16.17 13.75 1.16
CA ILE A 170 15.22 14.87 1.25
C ILE A 170 15.80 16.22 0.80
N GLN A 171 17.07 16.27 0.42
CA GLN A 171 17.76 17.47 -0.07
C GLN A 171 17.42 17.71 -1.55
#